data_AF-A0A2D9C4X8-F1
#
_entry.id   AF-A0A2D9C4X8-F1
#
_cell.length_a   1.000
_cell.length_b   1.000
_cell.length_c   1.000
_cell.angle_alpha   90.00
_cell.angle_beta   90.00
_cell.angle_gamma   90.00
#
_symmetry.space_group_name_H-M   'P 1'
#
loop_
_entity.id
_entity.type
_entity.pdbx_description
1 polymer ?
#
loop_
_entity_poly.entity_id
_entity_poly.type
_entity_poly.pdbx_seq_one_letter_code
_entity_poly.pdbx_strand_id
1 'polypeptide(L)'
;MAKKQQANPASAVIGAYQTQNRARDFGANLKLLDASTQRAQAVTIKNEKEAKVAAKTAEINTWMSKLKSDLPLTGLDKQSQTAMKNWLFGKKQEYAYASSQIANIQDQTSPEYMMYSDQLNEINTAISNLSGQVKGYKKNKLEFADMNEKDMWSAGNDPASNAQAQTIYGLSDSPTPFTISQDGNLGFNIDGNNISFNDYDPPFMKDYKAAKYVTTEANTLFTSHTELSEQKINTIRLGLEQQLADPNSLKSIISNDFTVNGLDFSNIVYDPEDIAGTRKQVIDAIIVGYKDVAKEGVAEYKRKNPGARKENPNPGNVVKNADGTQTYTSPDKTGPLAGDVDSYTDNKQGDYAMRIDQSTDYAINNMKEVTETVKGPDGKDVKQTVKRGIGMPFEIKGIKFTPIYKAMEGKNLNKSLAEYTFVHPANGENVTFNYDQMMQFAKRA
;
A
#
# COMPACT_ATOMS: atom_id res chain seq x y z
N MET A 1 106.34 0.40 47.51
CA MET A 1 105.19 0.71 48.40
C MET A 1 103.91 0.65 47.57
N ALA A 2 103.02 -0.31 47.83
CA ALA A 2 101.65 -0.31 47.31
C ALA A 2 100.75 -0.95 48.38
N LYS A 3 99.86 -0.16 48.97
CA LYS A 3 98.91 -0.57 50.02
C LYS A 3 97.78 -1.37 49.39
N LYS A 4 97.55 -2.61 49.85
CA LYS A 4 96.28 -3.33 49.65
C LYS A 4 95.23 -2.74 50.59
N GLN A 5 94.12 -2.26 50.04
CA GLN A 5 92.93 -1.85 50.78
C GLN A 5 92.11 -3.09 51.11
N GLN A 6 91.88 -3.32 52.40
CA GLN A 6 91.11 -4.43 52.95
C GLN A 6 89.65 -3.95 53.09
N ALA A 7 88.71 -4.58 52.39
CA ALA A 7 87.29 -4.25 52.47
C ALA A 7 86.69 -4.76 53.79
N ASN A 8 85.95 -3.89 54.48
CA ASN A 8 85.33 -4.12 55.78
C ASN A 8 84.04 -4.96 55.64
N PRO A 9 83.92 -6.14 56.30
CA PRO A 9 82.77 -7.04 56.16
C PRO A 9 81.46 -6.53 56.80
N ALA A 10 81.50 -5.46 57.59
CA ALA A 10 80.29 -4.89 58.22
C ALA A 10 79.33 -4.20 57.23
N SER A 11 79.83 -3.72 56.09
CA SER A 11 79.02 -3.00 55.10
C SER A 11 78.17 -3.93 54.21
N ALA A 12 78.56 -5.21 54.09
CA ALA A 12 77.86 -6.19 53.26
C ALA A 12 76.62 -6.78 53.95
N VAL A 13 76.61 -6.84 55.29
CA VAL A 13 75.51 -7.45 56.07
C VAL A 13 74.34 -6.48 56.24
N ILE A 14 74.58 -5.17 56.32
CA ILE A 14 73.51 -4.15 56.44
C ILE A 14 72.78 -3.95 55.10
N GLY A 15 73.50 -4.03 53.97
CA GLY A 15 72.90 -3.96 52.63
C GLY A 15 72.02 -5.18 52.29
N ALA A 16 72.36 -6.38 52.78
CA ALA A 16 71.56 -7.58 52.53
C ALA A 16 70.23 -7.58 53.33
N TYR A 17 70.25 -7.15 54.60
CA TYR A 17 69.04 -7.10 55.44
C TYR A 17 68.02 -6.03 55.03
N GLN A 18 68.47 -4.87 54.57
CA GLN A 18 67.56 -3.81 54.09
C GLN A 18 66.92 -4.14 52.74
N THR A 19 67.61 -4.90 51.89
CA THR A 19 67.09 -5.32 50.58
C THR A 19 66.09 -6.48 50.71
N GLN A 20 66.29 -7.38 51.66
CA GLN A 20 65.39 -8.53 51.90
C GLN A 20 64.06 -8.12 52.55
N ASN A 21 64.06 -7.10 53.42
CA ASN A 21 62.84 -6.58 54.03
C ASN A 21 62.02 -5.72 53.05
N ARG A 22 62.65 -4.93 52.16
CA ARG A 22 61.93 -4.22 51.09
C ARG A 22 61.30 -5.16 50.06
N ALA A 23 61.94 -6.29 49.74
CA ALA A 23 61.37 -7.30 48.83
C ALA A 23 60.19 -8.07 49.45
N ARG A 24 60.19 -8.27 50.78
CA ARG A 24 59.05 -8.89 51.49
C ARG A 24 57.84 -7.96 51.63
N ASP A 25 58.04 -6.66 51.86
CA ASP A 25 56.95 -5.68 51.94
C ASP A 25 56.31 -5.37 50.58
N PHE A 26 57.08 -5.38 49.48
CA PHE A 26 56.52 -5.26 48.14
C PHE A 26 55.73 -6.51 47.71
N GLY A 27 56.15 -7.71 48.14
CA GLY A 27 55.45 -8.97 47.82
C GLY A 27 54.14 -9.19 48.58
N ALA A 28 53.99 -8.62 49.78
CA ALA A 28 52.77 -8.70 50.58
C ALA A 28 51.67 -7.73 50.10
N ASN A 29 52.05 -6.53 49.64
CA ASN A 29 51.11 -5.54 49.11
C ASN A 29 50.70 -5.78 47.64
N LEU A 30 51.47 -6.55 46.86
CA LEU A 30 51.06 -6.94 45.50
C LEU A 30 50.01 -8.06 45.45
N LYS A 31 49.87 -8.89 46.50
CA LYS A 31 48.93 -10.03 46.50
C LYS A 31 47.52 -9.72 47.00
N LEU A 32 47.30 -8.56 47.61
CA LEU A 32 45.99 -8.17 48.15
C LEU A 32 45.20 -7.20 47.25
N LEU A 33 45.88 -6.50 46.33
CA LEU A 33 45.22 -5.70 45.30
C LEU A 33 44.64 -6.55 44.14
N ASP A 34 45.03 -7.82 44.04
CA ASP A 34 44.62 -8.69 42.93
C ASP A 34 43.28 -9.41 43.22
N ALA A 35 43.15 -10.03 44.39
CA ALA A 35 41.95 -10.81 44.72
C ALA A 35 40.69 -9.96 45.01
N SER A 36 40.86 -8.76 45.57
CA SER A 36 39.75 -7.84 45.88
C SER A 36 39.22 -7.16 44.62
N THR A 37 40.12 -6.74 43.72
CA THR A 37 39.78 -6.14 42.42
C THR A 37 39.17 -7.18 41.46
N GLN A 38 39.71 -8.40 41.42
CA GLN A 38 39.12 -9.49 40.64
C GLN A 38 37.74 -9.90 41.17
N ARG A 39 37.53 -9.97 42.50
CA ARG A 39 36.20 -10.21 43.08
C ARG A 39 35.23 -9.08 42.79
N ALA A 40 35.67 -7.83 42.88
CA ALA A 40 34.83 -6.68 42.55
C ALA A 40 34.41 -6.73 41.06
N GLN A 41 35.35 -6.99 40.15
CA GLN A 41 35.04 -7.16 38.72
C GLN A 41 34.11 -8.35 38.46
N ALA A 42 34.33 -9.50 39.11
CA ALA A 42 33.47 -10.67 39.00
C ALA A 42 32.05 -10.41 39.51
N VAL A 43 31.89 -9.63 40.58
CA VAL A 43 30.59 -9.21 41.12
C VAL A 43 29.91 -8.21 40.18
N THR A 44 30.65 -7.26 39.59
CA THR A 44 30.08 -6.32 38.60
C THR A 44 29.60 -7.05 37.36
N ILE A 45 30.42 -7.98 36.82
CA ILE A 45 30.04 -8.81 35.67
C ILE A 45 28.83 -9.69 36.00
N LYS A 46 28.78 -10.28 37.20
CA LYS A 46 27.62 -11.05 37.68
C LYS A 46 26.35 -10.18 37.76
N ASN A 47 26.46 -8.98 38.32
CA ASN A 47 25.33 -8.06 38.46
C ASN A 47 24.85 -7.52 37.10
N GLU A 48 25.76 -7.27 36.16
CA GLU A 48 25.41 -6.90 34.78
C GLU A 48 24.73 -8.05 34.04
N LYS A 49 25.17 -9.29 34.27
CA LYS A 49 24.53 -10.51 33.75
C LYS A 49 23.13 -10.69 34.32
N GLU A 50 22.97 -10.59 35.64
CA GLU A 50 21.68 -10.68 36.31
C GLU A 50 20.74 -9.54 35.88
N ALA A 51 21.26 -8.33 35.68
CA ALA A 51 20.50 -7.19 35.15
C ALA A 51 20.07 -7.39 33.69
N LYS A 52 20.92 -7.95 32.83
CA LYS A 52 20.57 -8.27 31.43
C LYS A 52 19.54 -9.40 31.37
N VAL A 53 19.69 -10.46 32.18
CA VAL A 53 18.70 -11.54 32.30
C VAL A 53 17.38 -11.02 32.85
N ALA A 54 17.41 -10.16 33.87
CA ALA A 54 16.21 -9.53 34.43
C ALA A 54 15.53 -8.57 33.44
N ALA A 55 16.31 -7.76 32.70
CA ALA A 55 15.78 -6.87 31.66
C ALA A 55 15.14 -7.68 30.50
N LYS A 56 15.77 -8.78 30.07
CA LYS A 56 15.20 -9.68 29.06
C LYS A 56 14.01 -10.48 29.58
N THR A 57 13.99 -10.86 30.85
CA THR A 57 12.82 -11.46 31.53
C THR A 57 11.68 -10.45 31.64
N ALA A 58 11.97 -9.17 31.86
CA ALA A 58 10.99 -8.09 31.87
C ALA A 58 10.45 -7.80 30.46
N GLU A 59 11.30 -7.85 29.42
CA GLU A 59 10.86 -7.83 28.02
C GLU A 59 9.93 -9.02 27.76
N ILE A 60 10.30 -10.26 28.13
CA ILE A 60 9.43 -11.45 28.01
C ILE A 60 8.10 -11.24 28.74
N ASN A 61 8.11 -10.74 29.98
CA ASN A 61 6.86 -10.50 30.71
C ASN A 61 6.02 -9.39 30.06
N THR A 62 6.66 -8.44 29.37
CA THR A 62 5.99 -7.43 28.55
C THR A 62 5.41 -8.06 27.27
N TRP A 63 6.13 -8.95 26.60
CA TRP A 63 5.61 -9.70 25.44
C TRP A 63 4.52 -10.69 25.85
N MET A 64 4.62 -11.32 27.02
CA MET A 64 3.64 -12.25 27.61
C MET A 64 2.39 -11.52 28.11
N SER A 65 2.54 -10.31 28.67
CA SER A 65 1.41 -9.46 29.03
C SER A 65 0.70 -8.95 27.78
N LYS A 66 1.46 -8.52 26.77
CA LYS A 66 0.96 -8.16 25.42
C LYS A 66 0.41 -9.36 24.65
N LEU A 67 0.85 -10.58 24.89
CA LEU A 67 0.24 -11.79 24.30
C LEU A 67 -1.10 -12.13 24.92
N LYS A 68 -1.29 -11.81 26.21
CA LYS A 68 -2.57 -11.92 26.91
C LYS A 68 -3.52 -10.74 26.65
N SER A 69 -3.03 -9.59 26.19
CA SER A 69 -3.84 -8.37 25.97
C SER A 69 -3.96 -7.90 24.50
N ASP A 70 -2.96 -8.15 23.65
CA ASP A 70 -2.78 -7.50 22.33
C ASP A 70 -2.80 -8.49 21.15
N LEU A 71 -2.71 -9.81 21.38
CA LEU A 71 -3.07 -10.81 20.38
C LEU A 71 -4.51 -11.25 20.68
N PRO A 72 -5.54 -10.62 20.07
CA PRO A 72 -6.91 -10.94 20.39
C PRO A 72 -7.20 -12.39 20.00
N LEU A 73 -7.24 -13.32 20.94
CA LEU A 73 -7.68 -14.70 20.67
C LEU A 73 -9.13 -14.73 20.17
N THR A 74 -9.86 -13.66 20.46
CA THR A 74 -11.16 -13.30 19.90
C THR A 74 -11.14 -13.37 18.37
N GLY A 75 -12.07 -14.15 17.80
CA GLY A 75 -12.19 -14.38 16.37
C GLY A 75 -11.43 -15.61 15.83
N LEU A 76 -10.59 -16.25 16.65
CA LEU A 76 -9.98 -17.55 16.34
C LEU A 76 -10.84 -18.69 16.91
N ASP A 77 -10.89 -19.83 16.20
CA ASP A 77 -11.52 -21.04 16.72
C ASP A 77 -10.70 -21.65 17.88
N LYS A 78 -11.33 -22.54 18.65
CA LYS A 78 -10.72 -23.12 19.87
C LYS A 78 -9.45 -23.94 19.58
N GLN A 79 -9.40 -24.62 18.43
CA GLN A 79 -8.24 -25.45 18.08
C GLN A 79 -7.05 -24.56 17.70
N SER A 80 -7.28 -23.52 16.89
CA SER A 80 -6.28 -22.49 16.56
C SER A 80 -5.76 -21.75 17.79
N GLN A 81 -6.63 -21.40 18.73
CA GLN A 81 -6.20 -20.82 20.02
C GLN A 81 -5.31 -21.77 20.82
N THR A 82 -5.60 -23.07 20.78
CA THR A 82 -4.83 -24.10 21.50
C THR A 82 -3.47 -24.31 20.85
N ALA A 83 -3.42 -24.40 19.52
CA ALA A 83 -2.19 -24.49 18.74
C ALA A 83 -1.25 -23.32 19.07
N MET A 84 -1.78 -22.09 19.08
CA MET A 84 -1.00 -20.90 19.43
C MET A 84 -0.48 -20.91 20.87
N LYS A 85 -1.31 -21.28 21.85
CA LYS A 85 -0.88 -21.38 23.25
C LYS A 85 0.25 -22.40 23.43
N ASN A 86 0.12 -23.58 22.82
CA ASN A 86 1.11 -24.64 22.93
C ASN A 86 2.44 -24.25 22.26
N TRP A 87 2.38 -23.68 21.07
CA TRP A 87 3.58 -23.24 20.34
C TRP A 87 4.34 -22.16 21.10
N LEU A 88 3.63 -21.14 21.61
CA LEU A 88 4.22 -20.06 22.41
C LEU A 88 4.84 -20.58 23.70
N PHE A 89 4.20 -21.56 24.35
CA PHE A 89 4.76 -22.19 25.55
C PHE A 89 6.06 -22.93 25.25
N GLY A 90 6.13 -23.68 24.14
CA GLY A 90 7.37 -24.32 23.68
C GLY A 90 8.49 -23.32 23.44
N LYS A 91 8.23 -22.26 22.66
CA LYS A 91 9.21 -21.20 22.39
C LYS A 91 9.68 -20.47 23.65
N LYS A 92 8.78 -20.29 24.63
CA LYS A 92 9.15 -19.73 25.93
C LYS A 92 10.16 -20.60 26.68
N GLN A 93 10.00 -21.93 26.63
CA GLN A 93 10.96 -22.85 27.26
C GLN A 93 12.31 -22.82 26.56
N GLU A 94 12.33 -22.87 25.22
CA GLU A 94 13.56 -22.77 24.42
C GLU A 94 14.33 -21.47 24.74
N TYR A 95 13.63 -20.34 24.80
CA TYR A 95 14.24 -19.05 25.10
C TYR A 95 14.81 -18.99 26.52
N ALA A 96 14.06 -19.50 27.51
CA ALA A 96 14.51 -19.54 28.90
C ALA A 96 15.78 -20.39 29.06
N TYR A 97 15.83 -21.53 28.35
CA TYR A 97 17.02 -22.38 28.30
C TYR A 97 18.22 -21.64 27.68
N ALA A 98 18.09 -21.14 26.44
CA ALA A 98 19.17 -20.45 25.75
C ALA A 98 19.68 -19.22 26.52
N SER A 99 18.78 -18.45 27.13
CA SER A 99 19.12 -17.30 27.98
C SER A 99 19.92 -17.72 29.22
N SER A 100 19.53 -18.83 29.86
CA SER A 100 20.26 -19.36 31.01
C SER A 100 21.66 -19.82 30.61
N GLN A 101 21.83 -20.39 29.41
CA GLN A 101 23.14 -20.84 28.95
C GLN A 101 24.06 -19.64 28.63
N ILE A 102 23.56 -18.63 27.90
CA ILE A 102 24.31 -17.39 27.62
C ILE A 102 24.80 -16.72 28.90
N ALA A 103 23.95 -16.66 29.94
CA ALA A 103 24.30 -16.02 31.20
C ALA A 103 25.56 -16.64 31.85
N ASN A 104 25.78 -17.94 31.63
CA ASN A 104 26.90 -18.68 32.20
C ASN A 104 28.19 -18.58 31.38
N ILE A 105 28.14 -18.08 30.14
CA ILE A 105 29.32 -17.94 29.27
C ILE A 105 30.04 -16.62 29.57
N GLN A 106 31.36 -16.65 29.69
CA GLN A 106 32.19 -15.47 30.00
C GLN A 106 32.73 -14.79 28.74
N ASP A 107 33.19 -15.60 27.78
CA ASP A 107 33.72 -15.11 26.51
C ASP A 107 32.57 -14.94 25.50
N GLN A 108 32.26 -13.69 25.15
CA GLN A 108 31.19 -13.35 24.21
C GLN A 108 31.56 -13.60 22.74
N THR A 109 32.81 -13.99 22.48
CA THR A 109 33.28 -14.39 21.16
C THR A 109 33.38 -15.90 21.01
N SER A 110 33.02 -16.66 22.05
CA SER A 110 33.08 -18.11 22.01
C SER A 110 32.00 -18.67 21.07
N PRO A 111 32.28 -19.80 20.39
CA PRO A 111 31.29 -20.49 19.56
C PRO A 111 29.99 -20.80 20.31
N GLU A 112 30.09 -21.14 21.60
CA GLU A 112 28.93 -21.44 22.45
C GLU A 112 28.08 -20.19 22.71
N TYR A 113 28.69 -19.03 22.92
CA TYR A 113 27.96 -17.77 23.07
C TYR A 113 27.18 -17.44 21.79
N MET A 114 27.84 -17.57 20.65
CA MET A 114 27.24 -17.30 19.33
C MET A 114 26.05 -18.22 19.08
N MET A 115 26.20 -19.54 19.30
CA MET A 115 25.14 -20.52 19.09
C MET A 115 23.85 -20.16 19.86
N TYR A 116 23.96 -19.87 21.16
CA TYR A 116 22.78 -19.50 21.93
C TYR A 116 22.26 -18.11 21.58
N SER A 117 23.12 -17.19 21.15
CA SER A 117 22.70 -15.86 20.67
C SER A 117 21.86 -15.99 19.41
N ASP A 118 22.28 -16.83 18.48
CA ASP A 118 21.55 -17.15 17.25
C ASP A 118 20.20 -17.81 17.60
N GLN A 119 20.18 -18.77 18.53
CA GLN A 119 18.94 -19.39 19.00
C GLN A 119 17.95 -18.36 19.58
N LEU A 120 18.42 -17.37 20.37
CA LEU A 120 17.55 -16.31 20.88
C LEU A 120 17.01 -15.42 19.74
N ASN A 121 17.83 -15.12 18.74
CA ASN A 121 17.43 -14.33 17.58
C ASN A 121 16.41 -15.06 16.70
N GLU A 122 16.60 -16.36 16.48
CA GLU A 122 15.66 -17.23 15.76
C GLU A 122 14.30 -17.26 16.46
N ILE A 123 14.27 -17.44 17.78
CA ILE A 123 13.02 -17.44 18.55
C ILE A 123 12.30 -16.09 18.45
N ASN A 124 13.04 -14.97 18.57
CA ASN A 124 12.47 -13.63 18.45
C ASN A 124 11.87 -13.40 17.05
N THR A 125 12.59 -13.84 16.01
CA THR A 125 12.12 -13.77 14.62
C THR A 125 10.85 -14.57 14.44
N ALA A 126 10.81 -15.81 14.94
CA ALA A 126 9.64 -16.67 14.85
C ALA A 126 8.40 -16.07 15.53
N ILE A 127 8.56 -15.50 16.73
CA ILE A 127 7.46 -14.84 17.44
C ILE A 127 6.98 -13.60 16.66
N SER A 128 7.90 -12.82 16.09
CA SER A 128 7.57 -11.65 15.26
C SER A 128 6.78 -12.04 14.01
N ASN A 129 7.22 -13.10 13.31
CA ASN A 129 6.53 -13.65 12.14
C ASN A 129 5.10 -14.09 12.48
N LEU A 130 4.95 -14.86 13.57
CA LEU A 130 3.64 -15.33 14.02
C LEU A 130 2.70 -14.17 14.33
N SER A 131 3.20 -13.15 15.05
CA SER A 131 2.42 -11.96 15.38
C SER A 131 1.93 -11.24 14.12
N GLY A 132 2.83 -11.03 13.15
CA GLY A 132 2.51 -10.41 11.87
C GLY A 132 1.46 -11.19 11.08
N GLN A 133 1.62 -12.50 10.97
CA GLN A 133 0.70 -13.36 10.22
C GLN A 133 -0.65 -13.52 10.90
N VAL A 134 -0.71 -13.66 12.23
CA VAL A 134 -2.01 -13.71 12.93
C VAL A 134 -2.79 -12.41 12.79
N LYS A 135 -2.10 -11.26 12.76
CA LYS A 135 -2.73 -9.97 12.46
C LYS A 135 -3.26 -9.92 11.03
N GLY A 136 -2.46 -10.34 10.05
CA GLY A 136 -2.85 -10.43 8.64
C GLY A 136 -4.05 -11.36 8.45
N TYR A 137 -3.98 -12.57 9.01
CA TYR A 137 -5.06 -13.56 8.98
C TYR A 137 -6.39 -13.00 9.49
N LYS A 138 -6.40 -12.32 10.64
CA LYS A 138 -7.63 -11.72 11.19
C LYS A 138 -8.19 -10.62 10.30
N LYS A 139 -7.32 -9.76 9.76
CA LYS A 139 -7.73 -8.71 8.83
C LYS A 139 -8.37 -9.34 7.59
N ASN A 140 -7.68 -10.29 6.97
CA ASN A 140 -8.14 -10.93 5.73
C ASN A 140 -9.42 -11.74 5.97
N LYS A 141 -9.58 -12.39 7.13
CA LYS A 141 -10.83 -13.06 7.52
C LYS A 141 -12.01 -12.08 7.58
N LEU A 142 -11.82 -10.91 8.21
CA LEU A 142 -12.87 -9.89 8.32
C LEU A 142 -13.21 -9.28 6.95
N GLU A 143 -12.18 -8.94 6.18
CA GLU A 143 -12.32 -8.44 4.81
C GLU A 143 -13.05 -9.48 3.96
N PHE A 144 -12.70 -10.76 4.09
CA PHE A 144 -13.36 -11.82 3.34
C PHE A 144 -14.84 -11.96 3.69
N ALA A 145 -15.18 -11.91 4.97
CA ALA A 145 -16.58 -11.94 5.41
C ALA A 145 -17.37 -10.73 4.88
N ASP A 146 -16.81 -9.52 4.97
CA ASP A 146 -17.44 -8.28 4.50
C ASP A 146 -17.64 -8.27 2.97
N MET A 147 -16.64 -8.71 2.20
CA MET A 147 -16.75 -8.80 0.74
C MET A 147 -17.72 -9.89 0.29
N ASN A 148 -17.82 -10.99 1.04
CA ASN A 148 -18.80 -12.03 0.77
C ASN A 148 -20.23 -11.55 1.04
N GLU A 149 -20.45 -10.78 2.12
CA GLU A 149 -21.76 -10.17 2.41
C GLU A 149 -22.19 -9.17 1.32
N LYS A 150 -21.23 -8.46 0.73
CA LYS A 150 -21.45 -7.46 -0.32
C LYS A 150 -21.48 -8.01 -1.74
N ASP A 151 -21.34 -9.32 -1.93
CA ASP A 151 -21.22 -9.96 -3.25
C ASP A 151 -20.12 -9.31 -4.13
N MET A 152 -18.97 -9.03 -3.54
CA MET A 152 -17.86 -8.34 -4.23
C MET A 152 -16.85 -9.30 -4.88
N TRP A 153 -16.99 -10.60 -4.63
CA TRP A 153 -16.11 -11.61 -5.21
C TRP A 153 -16.38 -11.83 -6.69
N SER A 154 -15.33 -11.91 -7.49
CA SER A 154 -15.48 -12.14 -8.92
C SER A 154 -15.98 -13.57 -9.20
N ALA A 155 -16.93 -13.72 -10.11
CA ALA A 155 -17.33 -14.98 -10.70
C ALA A 155 -16.23 -15.59 -11.59
N GLY A 156 -15.15 -14.86 -11.86
CA GLY A 156 -13.94 -15.36 -12.52
C GLY A 156 -13.00 -16.12 -11.59
N ASN A 157 -13.28 -16.20 -10.28
CA ASN A 157 -12.55 -17.05 -9.36
C ASN A 157 -12.82 -18.53 -9.63
N ASP A 158 -11.82 -19.38 -9.34
CA ASP A 158 -12.05 -20.82 -9.22
C ASP A 158 -13.00 -21.07 -8.01
N PRO A 159 -14.12 -21.81 -8.19
CA PRO A 159 -14.98 -22.21 -7.08
C PRO A 159 -14.22 -22.85 -5.91
N ALA A 160 -13.16 -23.62 -6.19
CA ALA A 160 -12.33 -24.23 -5.17
C ALA A 160 -11.58 -23.18 -4.33
N SER A 161 -11.15 -22.06 -4.92
CA SER A 161 -10.45 -20.99 -4.21
C SER A 161 -11.36 -20.33 -3.15
N ASN A 162 -12.63 -20.08 -3.48
CA ASN A 162 -13.60 -19.54 -2.52
C ASN A 162 -13.91 -20.53 -1.38
N ALA A 163 -14.09 -21.81 -1.69
CA ALA A 163 -14.30 -22.85 -0.67
C ALA A 163 -13.08 -23.01 0.25
N GLN A 164 -11.88 -22.95 -0.33
CA GLN A 164 -10.62 -22.97 0.41
C GLN A 164 -10.51 -21.75 1.33
N ALA A 165 -10.83 -20.55 0.85
CA ALA A 165 -10.85 -19.33 1.65
C ALA A 165 -11.79 -19.43 2.86
N GLN A 166 -13.01 -19.94 2.64
CA GLN A 166 -13.98 -20.19 3.72
C GLN A 166 -13.43 -21.18 4.76
N THR A 167 -12.73 -22.21 4.30
CA THR A 167 -12.11 -23.22 5.18
C THR A 167 -10.96 -22.62 6.01
N ILE A 168 -10.05 -21.88 5.37
CA ILE A 168 -8.91 -21.21 5.99
C ILE A 168 -9.37 -20.20 7.02
N TYR A 169 -10.35 -19.36 6.68
CA TYR A 169 -10.84 -18.30 7.57
C TYR A 169 -11.81 -18.81 8.63
N GLY A 170 -12.12 -20.10 8.63
CA GLY A 170 -13.03 -20.71 9.58
C GLY A 170 -14.45 -20.16 9.47
N LEU A 171 -14.92 -19.99 8.23
CA LEU A 171 -16.26 -19.52 7.86
C LEU A 171 -17.10 -20.63 7.18
N SER A 172 -16.50 -21.80 6.93
CA SER A 172 -17.19 -23.01 6.47
C SER A 172 -17.69 -23.88 7.63
N ASP A 173 -18.57 -24.85 7.34
CA ASP A 173 -19.04 -25.86 8.30
C ASP A 173 -17.95 -26.80 8.82
N SER A 174 -16.87 -26.99 8.05
CA SER A 174 -15.71 -27.82 8.41
C SER A 174 -14.41 -27.02 8.33
N PRO A 175 -14.18 -26.07 9.26
CA PRO A 175 -13.03 -25.18 9.21
C PRO A 175 -11.73 -25.95 9.49
N THR A 176 -10.64 -25.53 8.83
CA THR A 176 -9.31 -26.09 9.10
C THR A 176 -8.58 -25.20 10.11
N PRO A 177 -8.19 -25.71 11.29
CA PRO A 177 -7.37 -24.95 12.21
C PRO A 177 -5.98 -24.72 11.60
N PHE A 178 -5.39 -23.55 11.87
CA PHE A 178 -4.01 -23.33 11.44
C PHE A 178 -3.03 -24.14 12.29
N THR A 179 -1.90 -24.48 11.68
CA THR A 179 -0.67 -24.95 12.31
C THR A 179 0.34 -23.81 12.36
N ILE A 180 1.36 -23.94 13.21
CA ILE A 180 2.43 -22.95 13.34
C ILE A 180 3.77 -23.66 13.15
N SER A 181 4.55 -23.24 12.16
CA SER A 181 5.88 -23.79 11.89
C SER A 181 6.89 -23.38 12.96
N GLN A 182 8.08 -23.98 12.95
CA GLN A 182 9.17 -23.61 13.86
C GLN A 182 9.53 -22.12 13.76
N ASP A 183 9.45 -21.56 12.55
CA ASP A 183 9.79 -20.17 12.23
C ASP A 183 8.60 -19.21 12.41
N GLY A 184 7.51 -19.68 13.02
CA GLY A 184 6.33 -18.88 13.32
C GLY A 184 5.43 -18.58 12.13
N ASN A 185 5.55 -19.31 11.03
CA ASN A 185 4.65 -19.18 9.88
C ASN A 185 3.36 -19.99 10.12
N LEU A 186 2.22 -19.41 9.76
CA LEU A 186 0.93 -20.09 9.75
C LEU A 186 0.83 -21.02 8.54
N GLY A 187 0.30 -22.21 8.77
CA GLY A 187 -0.01 -23.18 7.73
C GLY A 187 -1.41 -23.77 7.92
N PHE A 188 -2.03 -24.24 6.83
CA PHE A 188 -3.36 -24.85 6.85
C PHE A 188 -3.29 -26.19 6.14
N ASN A 189 -3.71 -27.26 6.81
CA ASN A 189 -3.76 -28.59 6.18
C ASN A 189 -5.14 -28.79 5.56
N ILE A 190 -5.22 -28.62 4.24
CA ILE A 190 -6.45 -28.76 3.46
C ILE A 190 -6.28 -29.96 2.56
N ASP A 191 -7.12 -30.99 2.74
CA ASP A 191 -7.08 -32.23 1.97
C ASP A 191 -5.71 -32.92 1.95
N GLY A 192 -4.96 -32.83 3.05
CA GLY A 192 -3.61 -33.39 3.17
C GLY A 192 -2.49 -32.49 2.64
N ASN A 193 -2.83 -31.38 1.99
CA ASN A 193 -1.87 -30.40 1.50
C ASN A 193 -1.66 -29.30 2.54
N ASN A 194 -0.40 -29.05 2.90
CA ASN A 194 -0.06 -27.96 3.82
C ASN A 194 0.16 -26.65 3.05
N ILE A 195 -0.74 -25.69 3.25
CA ILE A 195 -0.75 -24.41 2.57
C ILE A 195 -0.24 -23.35 3.53
N SER A 196 0.92 -22.77 3.22
CA SER A 196 1.50 -21.65 3.95
C SER A 196 0.63 -20.42 3.75
N PHE A 197 0.38 -19.67 4.84
CA PHE A 197 -0.39 -18.43 4.76
C PHE A 197 0.28 -17.38 3.86
N ASN A 198 1.61 -17.43 3.72
CA ASN A 198 2.36 -16.53 2.85
C ASN A 198 2.20 -16.87 1.36
N ASP A 199 1.93 -18.13 1.05
CA ASP A 199 1.84 -18.66 -0.33
C ASP A 199 0.37 -18.90 -0.74
N TYR A 200 -0.56 -18.58 0.15
CA TYR A 200 -1.98 -18.70 -0.10
C TYR A 200 -2.43 -17.62 -1.08
N ASP A 201 -3.01 -18.05 -2.20
CA ASP A 201 -3.62 -17.18 -3.21
C ASP A 201 -5.11 -16.97 -2.89
N PRO A 202 -5.51 -15.80 -2.35
CA PRO A 202 -6.90 -15.54 -2.01
C PRO A 202 -7.74 -15.32 -3.28
N PRO A 203 -9.07 -15.57 -3.20
CA PRO A 203 -10.00 -15.10 -4.22
C PRO A 203 -9.83 -13.61 -4.50
N PHE A 204 -10.05 -13.21 -5.76
CA PHE A 204 -9.96 -11.82 -6.20
C PHE A 204 -11.35 -11.18 -6.36
N MET A 205 -11.42 -9.87 -6.14
CA MET A 205 -12.67 -9.11 -6.23
C MET A 205 -13.04 -8.78 -7.69
N LYS A 206 -14.31 -8.46 -7.91
CA LYS A 206 -14.81 -7.88 -9.16
C LYS A 206 -14.02 -6.62 -9.52
N ASP A 207 -13.54 -6.52 -10.77
CA ASP A 207 -12.83 -5.32 -11.24
C ASP A 207 -13.80 -4.25 -11.76
N TYR A 208 -14.43 -3.54 -10.83
CA TYR A 208 -15.31 -2.42 -11.13
C TYR A 208 -14.60 -1.28 -11.87
N LYS A 209 -13.27 -1.15 -11.76
CA LYS A 209 -12.53 -0.09 -12.45
C LYS A 209 -12.45 -0.40 -13.94
N ALA A 210 -12.06 -1.62 -14.31
CA ALA A 210 -12.06 -2.07 -15.69
C ALA A 210 -13.48 -2.03 -16.26
N ALA A 211 -14.49 -2.53 -15.53
CA ALA A 211 -15.87 -2.51 -16.00
C ALA A 211 -16.42 -1.09 -16.19
N LYS A 212 -16.09 -0.17 -15.29
CA LYS A 212 -16.44 1.25 -15.42
C LYS A 212 -15.77 1.89 -16.61
N TYR A 213 -14.49 1.60 -16.85
CA TYR A 213 -13.79 2.11 -18.04
C TYR A 213 -14.53 1.67 -19.31
N VAL A 214 -14.89 0.38 -19.38
CA VAL A 214 -15.56 -0.19 -20.55
C VAL A 214 -16.92 0.46 -20.80
N THR A 215 -17.76 0.54 -19.76
CA THR A 215 -19.11 1.13 -19.87
C THR A 215 -19.09 2.64 -20.12
N THR A 216 -18.12 3.37 -19.57
CA THR A 216 -17.99 4.82 -19.78
C THR A 216 -17.61 5.15 -21.22
N GLU A 217 -16.67 4.40 -21.80
CA GLU A 217 -16.29 4.61 -23.21
C GLU A 217 -17.45 4.27 -24.14
N ALA A 218 -18.19 3.17 -23.89
CA ALA A 218 -19.39 2.84 -24.65
C ALA A 218 -20.43 3.99 -24.64
N ASN A 219 -20.75 4.55 -23.46
CA ASN A 219 -21.66 5.69 -23.34
C ASN A 219 -21.15 6.93 -24.09
N THR A 220 -19.85 7.18 -24.04
CA THR A 220 -19.21 8.30 -24.76
C THR A 220 -19.36 8.14 -26.26
N LEU A 221 -19.18 6.93 -26.78
CA LEU A 221 -19.31 6.62 -28.21
C LEU A 221 -20.77 6.67 -28.68
N PHE A 222 -21.73 6.23 -27.86
CA PHE A 222 -23.15 6.37 -28.16
C PHE A 222 -23.57 7.85 -28.29
N THR A 223 -23.10 8.68 -27.35
CA THR A 223 -23.47 10.10 -27.28
C THR A 223 -22.67 11.01 -28.21
N SER A 224 -21.56 10.55 -28.78
CA SER A 224 -20.78 11.33 -29.75
C SER A 224 -21.48 11.47 -31.11
N HIS A 225 -22.44 10.59 -31.41
CA HIS A 225 -23.17 10.56 -32.68
C HIS A 225 -22.26 10.49 -33.92
N THR A 226 -21.10 9.87 -33.76
CA THR A 226 -20.09 9.69 -34.80
C THR A 226 -19.63 8.24 -34.83
N GLU A 227 -19.34 7.73 -36.03
CA GLU A 227 -18.73 6.40 -36.16
C GLU A 227 -17.27 6.43 -35.69
N LEU A 228 -16.76 5.28 -35.21
CA LEU A 228 -15.37 5.17 -34.77
C LEU A 228 -14.41 5.23 -35.97
N SER A 229 -13.44 6.13 -35.93
CA SER A 229 -12.29 6.11 -36.83
C SER A 229 -11.23 5.08 -36.39
N GLU A 230 -10.40 4.64 -37.33
CA GLU A 230 -9.27 3.74 -37.05
C GLU A 230 -8.30 4.32 -36.01
N GLN A 231 -8.04 5.62 -36.02
CA GLN A 231 -7.18 6.27 -35.04
C GLN A 231 -7.79 6.18 -33.62
N LYS A 232 -9.09 6.41 -33.48
CA LYS A 232 -9.79 6.31 -32.20
C LYS A 232 -9.83 4.86 -31.70
N ILE A 233 -10.01 3.89 -32.60
CA ILE A 233 -9.92 2.46 -32.28
C ILE A 233 -8.55 2.12 -31.68
N ASN A 234 -7.46 2.59 -32.30
CA ASN A 234 -6.11 2.33 -31.79
C ASN A 234 -5.87 2.94 -30.40
N THR A 235 -6.38 4.15 -30.15
CA THR A 235 -6.31 4.78 -28.82
C THR A 235 -7.10 3.98 -27.78
N ILE A 236 -8.32 3.54 -28.11
CA ILE A 236 -9.14 2.73 -27.21
C ILE A 236 -8.45 1.40 -26.92
N ARG A 237 -7.88 0.73 -27.94
CA ARG A 237 -7.13 -0.52 -27.77
C ARG A 237 -6.00 -0.36 -26.75
N LEU A 238 -5.19 0.69 -26.88
CA LEU A 238 -4.11 0.96 -25.93
C LEU A 238 -4.64 1.18 -24.49
N GLY A 239 -5.76 1.88 -24.35
CA GLY A 239 -6.40 2.07 -23.04
C GLY A 239 -6.90 0.75 -22.44
N LEU A 240 -7.51 -0.11 -23.26
CA LEU A 240 -7.95 -1.44 -22.85
C LEU A 240 -6.78 -2.37 -22.51
N GLU A 241 -5.68 -2.32 -23.25
CA GLU A 241 -4.45 -3.08 -22.92
C GLU A 241 -3.92 -2.71 -21.55
N GLN A 242 -3.98 -1.44 -21.17
CA GLN A 242 -3.55 -0.96 -19.85
C GLN A 242 -4.53 -1.38 -18.75
N GLN A 243 -5.85 -1.25 -18.97
CA GLN A 243 -6.84 -1.65 -17.95
C GLN A 243 -6.89 -3.17 -17.74
N LEU A 244 -6.64 -3.95 -18.79
CA LEU A 244 -6.71 -5.41 -18.78
C LEU A 244 -5.31 -6.05 -18.70
N ALA A 245 -4.31 -5.30 -18.21
CA ALA A 245 -2.96 -5.80 -18.04
C ALA A 245 -2.90 -6.88 -16.95
N ASP A 246 -3.67 -6.70 -15.87
CA ASP A 246 -3.76 -7.65 -14.77
C ASP A 246 -4.62 -8.88 -15.15
N PRO A 247 -4.11 -10.10 -14.94
CA PRO A 247 -4.88 -11.32 -15.22
C PRO A 247 -6.21 -11.43 -14.47
N ASN A 248 -6.30 -10.91 -13.24
CA ASN A 248 -7.54 -10.96 -12.47
C ASN A 248 -8.57 -9.95 -13.00
N SER A 249 -8.14 -8.77 -13.46
CA SER A 249 -8.98 -7.86 -14.25
C SER A 249 -9.57 -8.54 -15.48
N LEU A 250 -8.75 -9.29 -16.24
CA LEU A 250 -9.22 -10.05 -17.41
C LEU A 250 -10.28 -11.09 -17.04
N LYS A 251 -9.98 -11.94 -16.05
CA LYS A 251 -10.91 -12.97 -15.58
C LYS A 251 -12.22 -12.36 -15.07
N SER A 252 -12.16 -11.21 -14.39
CA SER A 252 -13.35 -10.52 -13.89
C SER A 252 -14.22 -9.95 -15.02
N ILE A 253 -13.62 -9.46 -16.10
CA ILE A 253 -14.38 -8.86 -17.21
C ILE A 253 -15.07 -9.90 -18.08
N ILE A 254 -14.44 -11.05 -18.31
CA ILE A 254 -15.03 -12.12 -19.13
C ILE A 254 -16.02 -13.00 -18.37
N SER A 255 -16.04 -12.89 -17.04
CA SER A 255 -16.97 -13.64 -16.20
C SER A 255 -18.38 -13.03 -16.28
N ASN A 256 -19.34 -13.68 -15.60
CA ASN A 256 -20.70 -13.17 -15.47
C ASN A 256 -20.85 -12.00 -14.47
N ASP A 257 -19.74 -11.41 -13.99
CA ASP A 257 -19.76 -10.30 -13.03
C ASP A 257 -20.41 -9.04 -13.60
N PHE A 258 -20.25 -8.82 -14.90
CA PHE A 258 -20.69 -7.60 -15.58
C PHE A 258 -21.52 -7.98 -16.79
N THR A 259 -22.81 -7.67 -16.73
CA THR A 259 -23.69 -7.77 -17.90
C THR A 259 -23.85 -6.37 -18.48
N VAL A 260 -23.40 -6.19 -19.72
CA VAL A 260 -23.55 -4.93 -20.45
C VAL A 260 -24.11 -5.27 -21.82
N ASN A 261 -25.23 -4.65 -22.19
CA ASN A 261 -25.81 -4.84 -23.51
C ASN A 261 -24.78 -4.48 -24.60
N GLY A 262 -24.54 -5.41 -25.52
CA GLY A 262 -23.57 -5.25 -26.61
C GLY A 262 -22.15 -5.77 -26.32
N LEU A 263 -21.90 -6.33 -25.13
CA LEU A 263 -20.67 -7.04 -24.81
C LEU A 263 -20.99 -8.50 -24.48
N ASP A 264 -20.52 -9.40 -25.33
CA ASP A 264 -20.67 -10.85 -25.15
C ASP A 264 -19.30 -11.51 -25.11
N PHE A 265 -18.95 -12.08 -23.96
CA PHE A 265 -17.70 -12.80 -23.73
C PHE A 265 -17.91 -14.31 -23.59
N SER A 266 -19.12 -14.82 -23.84
CA SER A 266 -19.47 -16.24 -23.65
C SER A 266 -18.59 -17.22 -24.42
N ASN A 267 -17.97 -16.77 -25.53
CA ASN A 267 -17.07 -17.57 -26.36
C ASN A 267 -15.58 -17.39 -26.02
N ILE A 268 -15.25 -16.58 -25.01
CA ILE A 268 -13.86 -16.33 -24.60
C ILE A 268 -13.58 -17.12 -23.33
N VAL A 269 -12.57 -17.99 -23.41
CA VAL A 269 -12.07 -18.76 -22.26
C VAL A 269 -10.72 -18.21 -21.87
N TYR A 270 -10.51 -18.01 -20.56
CA TYR A 270 -9.21 -17.59 -20.05
C TYR A 270 -8.18 -18.71 -20.23
N ASP A 271 -7.11 -18.43 -20.98
CA ASP A 271 -5.96 -19.32 -21.14
C ASP A 271 -4.79 -18.83 -20.26
N PRO A 272 -4.42 -19.56 -19.20
CA PRO A 272 -3.26 -19.20 -18.37
C PRO A 272 -1.92 -19.31 -19.12
N GLU A 273 -1.82 -20.15 -20.16
CA GLU A 273 -0.61 -20.31 -20.97
C GLU A 273 -0.52 -19.26 -22.09
N ASP A 274 -1.65 -18.67 -22.49
CA ASP A 274 -1.73 -17.58 -23.46
C ASP A 274 -2.60 -16.40 -22.97
N ILE A 275 -2.13 -15.73 -21.93
CA ILE A 275 -2.79 -14.54 -21.36
C ILE A 275 -2.86 -13.41 -22.40
N ALA A 276 -1.84 -13.27 -23.24
CA ALA A 276 -1.78 -12.22 -24.27
C ALA A 276 -2.82 -12.44 -25.38
N GLY A 277 -2.97 -13.69 -25.84
CA GLY A 277 -4.01 -14.09 -26.79
C GLY A 277 -5.41 -13.92 -26.21
N THR A 278 -5.62 -14.35 -24.97
CA THR A 278 -6.88 -14.11 -24.24
C THR A 278 -7.21 -12.63 -24.19
N ARG A 279 -6.26 -11.78 -23.75
CA ARG A 279 -6.43 -10.33 -23.69
C ARG A 279 -6.82 -9.75 -25.04
N LYS A 280 -6.13 -10.18 -26.11
CA LYS A 280 -6.41 -9.71 -27.47
C LYS A 280 -7.85 -10.05 -27.88
N GLN A 281 -8.32 -11.26 -27.61
CA GLN A 281 -9.70 -11.67 -27.90
C GLN A 281 -10.73 -10.80 -27.17
N VAL A 282 -10.50 -10.52 -25.88
CA VAL A 282 -11.37 -9.64 -25.07
C VAL A 282 -11.41 -8.23 -25.64
N ILE A 283 -10.25 -7.66 -25.95
CA ILE A 283 -10.16 -6.32 -26.55
C ILE A 283 -10.85 -6.28 -27.91
N ASP A 284 -10.65 -7.30 -28.75
CA ASP A 284 -11.30 -7.40 -30.06
C ASP A 284 -12.84 -7.43 -29.90
N ALA A 285 -13.36 -8.20 -28.95
CA ALA A 285 -14.79 -8.25 -28.64
C ALA A 285 -15.34 -6.90 -28.13
N ILE A 286 -14.62 -6.22 -27.23
CA ILE A 286 -15.02 -4.90 -26.73
C ILE A 286 -15.05 -3.88 -27.87
N ILE A 287 -14.05 -3.88 -28.75
CA ILE A 287 -14.01 -2.96 -29.90
C ILE A 287 -15.16 -3.22 -30.88
N VAL A 288 -15.54 -4.47 -31.11
CA VAL A 288 -16.74 -4.79 -31.92
C VAL A 288 -17.99 -4.21 -31.26
N GLY A 289 -18.19 -4.44 -29.97
CA GLY A 289 -19.31 -3.86 -29.23
C GLY A 289 -19.35 -2.33 -29.31
N TYR A 290 -18.21 -1.67 -29.16
CA TYR A 290 -18.10 -0.21 -29.31
C TYR A 290 -18.44 0.30 -30.70
N LYS A 291 -18.05 -0.42 -31.76
CA LYS A 291 -18.45 -0.09 -33.13
C LYS A 291 -19.97 -0.12 -33.30
N ASP A 292 -20.62 -1.11 -32.71
CA ASP A 292 -22.07 -1.27 -32.81
C ASP A 292 -22.82 -0.21 -31.98
N VAL A 293 -22.35 0.07 -30.75
CA VAL A 293 -22.88 1.15 -29.90
C VAL A 293 -22.76 2.52 -30.58
N ALA A 294 -21.64 2.82 -31.24
CA ALA A 294 -21.49 4.08 -31.97
C ALA A 294 -22.41 4.19 -33.19
N LYS A 295 -22.58 3.10 -33.95
CA LYS A 295 -23.54 3.05 -35.06
C LYS A 295 -24.97 3.28 -34.57
N GLU A 296 -25.33 2.68 -33.43
CA GLU A 296 -26.63 2.90 -32.80
C GLU A 296 -26.81 4.38 -32.39
N GLY A 297 -25.79 4.99 -31.79
CA GLY A 297 -25.78 6.41 -31.44
C GLY A 297 -25.98 7.33 -32.64
N VAL A 298 -25.35 7.02 -33.79
CA VAL A 298 -25.54 7.74 -35.06
C VAL A 298 -26.97 7.55 -35.59
N ALA A 299 -27.49 6.32 -35.58
CA ALA A 299 -28.83 6.01 -36.06
C ALA A 299 -29.92 6.71 -35.23
N GLU A 300 -29.77 6.68 -33.90
CA GLU A 300 -30.67 7.34 -32.96
C GLU A 300 -30.65 8.86 -33.15
N TYR A 301 -29.48 9.45 -33.34
CA TYR A 301 -29.35 10.88 -33.65
C TYR A 301 -30.06 11.24 -34.95
N LYS A 302 -29.86 10.46 -36.02
CA LYS A 302 -30.53 10.68 -37.32
C LYS A 302 -32.05 10.56 -37.20
N ARG A 303 -32.54 9.60 -36.40
CA ARG A 303 -33.98 9.39 -36.14
C ARG A 303 -34.59 10.56 -35.39
N LYS A 304 -33.90 11.11 -34.39
CA LYS A 304 -34.34 12.28 -33.61
C LYS A 304 -34.19 13.60 -34.36
N ASN A 305 -33.25 13.68 -35.30
CA ASN A 305 -32.94 14.88 -36.07
C ASN A 305 -33.10 14.66 -37.60
N PRO A 306 -34.31 14.33 -38.09
CA PRO A 306 -34.54 14.04 -39.51
C PRO A 306 -34.26 15.24 -40.45
N GLY A 307 -34.13 16.46 -39.90
CA GLY A 307 -33.78 17.68 -40.63
C GLY A 307 -32.29 17.88 -40.93
N ALA A 308 -31.38 17.12 -40.30
CA ALA A 308 -29.93 17.27 -40.48
C ALA A 308 -29.43 16.83 -41.88
N ARG A 309 -30.33 16.28 -42.72
CA ARG A 309 -30.06 15.90 -44.10
C ARG A 309 -30.63 16.88 -45.15
N LYS A 310 -30.94 18.12 -44.76
CA LYS A 310 -31.00 19.20 -45.74
C LYS A 310 -29.60 19.78 -45.87
N GLU A 311 -28.79 19.17 -46.74
CA GLU A 311 -27.85 19.97 -47.52
C GLU A 311 -28.67 21.11 -48.12
N ASN A 312 -28.56 22.28 -47.50
CA ASN A 312 -28.97 23.51 -48.13
C ASN A 312 -27.84 23.81 -49.11
N PRO A 313 -28.03 23.75 -50.43
CA PRO A 313 -27.05 24.30 -51.35
C PRO A 313 -27.13 25.80 -51.18
N ASN A 314 -26.43 26.33 -50.18
CA ASN A 314 -26.30 27.77 -50.03
C ASN A 314 -25.36 28.23 -51.17
N PRO A 315 -25.83 29.02 -52.15
CA PRO A 315 -24.95 29.54 -53.17
C PRO A 315 -23.98 30.48 -52.44
N GLY A 316 -22.69 30.13 -52.45
CA GLY A 316 -21.66 30.95 -51.82
C GLY A 316 -21.73 32.39 -52.34
N ASN A 317 -21.69 33.35 -51.42
CA ASN A 317 -21.41 34.74 -51.76
C ASN A 317 -19.98 34.81 -52.33
N VAL A 318 -19.88 34.75 -53.65
CA VAL A 318 -18.68 35.09 -54.41
C VAL A 318 -18.66 36.60 -54.57
N VAL A 319 -17.79 37.30 -53.84
CA VAL A 319 -17.46 38.70 -54.17
C VAL A 319 -16.33 38.65 -55.20
N LYS A 320 -16.63 39.07 -56.45
CA LYS A 320 -15.61 39.25 -57.49
C LYS A 320 -14.92 40.60 -57.27
N ASN A 321 -13.60 40.58 -57.11
CA ASN A 321 -12.80 41.80 -57.23
C ASN A 321 -12.67 42.18 -58.71
N ALA A 322 -12.49 43.48 -58.98
CA ALA A 322 -12.46 44.04 -60.33
C ALA A 322 -11.28 43.58 -61.21
N ASP A 323 -10.33 42.83 -60.66
CA ASP A 323 -9.17 42.27 -61.37
C ASP A 323 -9.29 40.78 -61.71
N GLY A 324 -10.45 40.16 -61.42
CA GLY A 324 -10.72 38.76 -61.76
C GLY A 324 -10.06 37.74 -60.82
N THR A 325 -9.41 38.16 -59.73
CA THR A 325 -8.91 37.22 -58.72
C THR A 325 -9.99 36.81 -57.72
N GLN A 326 -10.04 35.51 -57.40
CA GLN A 326 -10.90 34.95 -56.35
C GLN A 326 -10.08 34.83 -55.06
N THR A 327 -10.50 35.52 -54.00
CA THR A 327 -9.95 35.31 -52.66
C THR A 327 -10.95 34.57 -51.78
N TYR A 328 -10.48 33.50 -51.14
CA TYR A 328 -11.23 32.79 -50.11
C TYR A 328 -10.99 33.48 -48.77
N THR A 329 -12.00 34.13 -48.20
CA THR A 329 -11.97 34.54 -46.80
C THR A 329 -12.35 33.33 -45.93
N SER A 330 -11.34 32.72 -45.28
CA SER A 330 -11.60 31.84 -44.15
C SER A 330 -12.25 32.68 -43.03
N PRO A 331 -13.33 32.21 -42.39
CA PRO A 331 -13.76 32.79 -41.13
C PRO A 331 -12.62 32.63 -40.13
N ASP A 332 -12.26 33.75 -39.52
CA ASP A 332 -11.24 33.86 -38.49
C ASP A 332 -11.63 32.97 -37.29
N LYS A 333 -10.71 32.11 -36.84
CA LYS A 333 -10.88 31.29 -35.64
C LYS A 333 -10.49 32.13 -34.42
N THR A 334 -11.39 32.99 -33.96
CA THR A 334 -11.27 33.65 -32.65
C THR A 334 -12.63 33.75 -31.95
N GLY A 335 -12.88 32.91 -30.94
CA GLY A 335 -14.05 33.01 -30.05
C GLY A 335 -14.55 31.66 -29.51
N PRO A 336 -14.96 31.59 -28.22
CA PRO A 336 -14.91 30.36 -27.43
C PRO A 336 -16.04 29.38 -27.74
N LEU A 337 -15.72 28.09 -27.62
CA LEU A 337 -16.69 26.99 -27.56
C LEU A 337 -17.56 27.16 -26.31
N ALA A 338 -18.67 27.89 -26.45
CA ALA A 338 -19.80 27.79 -25.56
C ALA A 338 -20.60 26.55 -25.98
N GLY A 339 -20.36 25.44 -25.30
CA GLY A 339 -21.23 24.28 -25.35
C GLY A 339 -22.38 24.49 -24.38
N ASP A 340 -23.59 24.55 -24.93
CA ASP A 340 -24.85 24.61 -24.20
C ASP A 340 -24.95 23.47 -23.18
N VAL A 341 -25.27 23.86 -21.95
CA VAL A 341 -25.58 22.96 -20.84
C VAL A 341 -27.07 22.65 -20.93
N ASP A 342 -27.43 21.59 -21.66
CA ASP A 342 -28.77 21.02 -21.56
C ASP A 342 -28.80 19.85 -20.57
N SER A 343 -29.80 19.93 -19.71
CA SER A 343 -30.02 19.19 -18.47
C SER A 343 -30.31 17.71 -18.69
N TYR A 344 -29.47 16.84 -18.10
CA TYR A 344 -29.86 15.48 -17.71
C TYR A 344 -30.10 15.47 -16.20
N THR A 345 -31.37 15.45 -15.82
CA THR A 345 -31.81 15.03 -14.49
C THR A 345 -32.18 13.54 -14.58
N ASP A 346 -31.46 12.67 -13.85
CA ASP A 346 -31.98 12.05 -12.62
C ASP A 346 -31.12 10.83 -12.18
N ASN A 347 -29.98 11.08 -11.51
CA ASN A 347 -29.44 10.27 -10.40
C ASN A 347 -28.34 11.08 -9.66
N LYS A 348 -28.75 12.12 -8.93
CA LYS A 348 -27.86 13.25 -8.62
C LYS A 348 -26.72 12.96 -7.62
N GLN A 349 -26.84 11.96 -6.74
CA GLN A 349 -25.85 11.78 -5.67
C GLN A 349 -24.57 11.06 -6.13
N GLY A 350 -24.70 10.06 -7.02
CA GLY A 350 -23.56 9.32 -7.59
C GLY A 350 -22.74 10.17 -8.57
N ASP A 351 -23.41 11.05 -9.31
CA ASP A 351 -22.78 11.90 -10.32
C ASP A 351 -21.90 12.99 -9.71
N TYR A 352 -22.28 13.58 -8.57
CA TYR A 352 -21.46 14.60 -7.91
C TYR A 352 -20.19 14.02 -7.29
N ALA A 353 -20.30 12.87 -6.61
CA ALA A 353 -19.14 12.14 -6.08
C ALA A 353 -18.16 11.76 -7.21
N MET A 354 -18.68 11.33 -8.35
CA MET A 354 -17.87 10.96 -9.50
C MET A 354 -17.13 12.14 -10.12
N ARG A 355 -17.79 13.30 -10.25
CA ARG A 355 -17.16 14.53 -10.75
C ARG A 355 -16.06 15.06 -9.83
N ILE A 356 -16.27 14.96 -8.50
CA ILE A 356 -15.27 15.29 -7.48
C ILE A 356 -14.04 14.39 -7.64
N ASP A 357 -14.24 13.07 -7.79
CA ASP A 357 -13.15 12.11 -7.97
C ASP A 357 -12.40 12.28 -9.29
N GLN A 358 -13.09 12.49 -10.41
CA GLN A 358 -12.43 12.73 -11.71
C GLN A 358 -11.59 14.01 -11.71
N SER A 359 -12.11 15.07 -11.08
CA SER A 359 -11.38 16.32 -10.94
C SER A 359 -10.16 16.18 -10.03
N THR A 360 -10.30 15.40 -8.94
CA THR A 360 -9.21 15.02 -8.03
C THR A 360 -8.08 14.32 -8.77
N ASP A 361 -8.42 13.25 -9.50
CA ASP A 361 -7.44 12.41 -10.16
C ASP A 361 -6.74 13.18 -11.30
N TYR A 362 -7.47 14.05 -12.01
CA TYR A 362 -6.87 14.96 -13.00
C TYR A 362 -5.86 15.92 -12.37
N ALA A 363 -6.19 16.52 -11.21
CA ALA A 363 -5.30 17.45 -10.53
C ALA A 363 -4.00 16.77 -10.07
N ILE A 364 -4.11 15.56 -9.53
CA ILE A 364 -2.98 14.75 -9.06
C ILE A 364 -2.04 14.42 -10.23
N ASN A 365 -2.61 14.04 -11.37
CA ASN A 365 -1.85 13.66 -12.57
C ASN A 365 -1.23 14.85 -13.31
N ASN A 366 -1.69 16.09 -13.08
CA ASN A 366 -1.22 17.30 -13.77
C ASN A 366 -0.52 18.32 -12.84
N MET A 367 0.02 17.86 -11.71
CA MET A 367 0.72 18.75 -10.78
C MET A 367 2.00 19.34 -11.38
N LYS A 368 2.25 20.61 -11.06
CA LYS A 368 3.48 21.32 -11.37
C LYS A 368 4.22 21.68 -10.09
N GLU A 369 5.54 21.66 -10.15
CA GLU A 369 6.36 22.18 -9.07
C GLU A 369 6.30 23.71 -9.07
N VAL A 370 5.99 24.27 -7.90
CA VAL A 370 5.91 25.70 -7.67
C VAL A 370 6.77 26.02 -6.46
N THR A 371 7.70 26.94 -6.61
CA THR A 371 8.45 27.50 -5.47
C THR A 371 7.62 28.62 -4.85
N GLU A 372 7.28 28.48 -3.58
CA GLU A 372 6.56 29.49 -2.80
C GLU A 372 7.38 29.95 -1.59
N THR A 373 7.18 31.19 -1.18
CA THR A 373 7.79 31.74 0.03
C THR A 373 6.83 31.58 1.19
N VAL A 374 7.26 30.87 2.24
CA VAL A 374 6.52 30.72 3.49
C VAL A 374 7.30 31.30 4.66
N LYS A 375 6.59 31.70 5.72
CA LYS A 375 7.23 32.15 6.97
C LYS A 375 7.72 30.95 7.77
N GLY A 376 9.02 30.89 8.04
CA GLY A 376 9.63 29.89 8.90
C GLY A 376 9.29 30.10 10.38
N PRO A 377 9.67 29.16 11.26
CA PRO A 377 9.41 29.26 12.71
C PRO A 377 10.02 30.50 13.38
N ASP A 378 11.03 31.10 12.74
CA ASP A 378 11.71 32.33 13.16
C ASP A 378 11.13 33.61 12.51
N GLY A 379 10.03 33.49 11.76
CA GLY A 379 9.38 34.60 11.06
C GLY A 379 10.08 35.05 9.77
N LYS A 380 11.16 34.37 9.36
CA LYS A 380 11.87 34.69 8.10
C LYS A 380 11.23 33.99 6.91
N ASP A 381 11.43 34.57 5.74
CA ASP A 381 10.98 34.01 4.48
C ASP A 381 11.84 32.80 4.08
N VAL A 382 11.21 31.64 3.98
CA VAL A 382 11.79 30.39 3.52
C VAL A 382 11.15 30.02 2.19
N LYS A 383 11.97 29.81 1.16
CA LYS A 383 11.49 29.26 -0.11
C LYS A 383 11.31 27.76 0.04
N GLN A 384 10.13 27.27 -0.26
CA GLN A 384 9.83 25.84 -0.33
C GLN A 384 9.29 25.49 -1.72
N THR A 385 9.71 24.34 -2.23
CA THR A 385 9.13 23.78 -3.46
C THR A 385 7.95 22.89 -3.07
N VAL A 386 6.79 23.18 -3.62
CA VAL A 386 5.57 22.38 -3.42
C VAL A 386 5.04 21.91 -4.77
N LYS A 387 4.41 20.74 -4.79
CA LYS A 387 3.65 20.30 -5.97
C LYS A 387 2.22 20.81 -5.86
N ARG A 388 1.79 21.59 -6.86
CA ARG A 388 0.43 22.11 -6.96
C ARG A 388 -0.26 21.57 -8.20
N GLY A 389 -1.50 21.12 -8.03
CA GLY A 389 -2.38 20.67 -9.12
C GLY A 389 -3.68 21.45 -9.09
N ILE A 390 -4.19 21.80 -10.28
CA ILE A 390 -5.53 22.36 -10.43
C ILE A 390 -6.37 21.30 -11.13
N GLY A 391 -7.45 20.85 -10.49
CA GLY A 391 -8.35 19.90 -11.11
C GLY A 391 -9.35 20.57 -12.05
N MET A 392 -10.08 19.76 -12.80
CA MET A 392 -11.10 20.25 -13.71
C MET A 392 -12.24 20.93 -12.94
N PRO A 393 -12.61 22.19 -13.25
CA PRO A 393 -13.75 22.81 -12.60
C PRO A 393 -15.02 21.98 -12.84
N PHE A 394 -15.84 21.84 -11.81
CA PHE A 394 -17.11 21.11 -11.90
C PHE A 394 -18.21 21.86 -11.15
N GLU A 395 -19.46 21.56 -11.47
CA GLU A 395 -20.61 22.27 -10.93
C GLU A 395 -21.52 21.35 -10.13
N ILE A 396 -21.89 21.79 -8.92
CA ILE A 396 -22.91 21.16 -8.08
C ILE A 396 -23.99 22.21 -7.81
N LYS A 397 -25.23 21.94 -8.23
CA LYS A 397 -26.39 22.85 -8.04
C LYS A 397 -26.13 24.31 -8.47
N GLY A 398 -25.51 24.55 -9.63
CA GLY A 398 -25.23 25.92 -10.08
C GLY A 398 -23.97 26.54 -9.48
N ILE A 399 -23.29 25.87 -8.55
CA ILE A 399 -22.08 26.38 -7.89
C ILE A 399 -20.86 25.71 -8.52
N LYS A 400 -19.96 26.52 -9.09
CA LYS A 400 -18.72 26.06 -9.71
C LYS A 400 -17.62 25.91 -8.66
N PHE A 401 -17.00 24.74 -8.64
CA PHE A 401 -15.90 24.38 -7.76
C PHE A 401 -14.65 24.17 -8.58
N THR A 402 -13.53 24.68 -8.09
CA THR A 402 -12.20 24.40 -8.64
C THR A 402 -11.36 23.76 -7.54
N PRO A 403 -11.00 22.48 -7.67
CA PRO A 403 -10.12 21.86 -6.69
C PRO A 403 -8.67 22.26 -6.91
N ILE A 404 -8.00 22.48 -5.79
CA ILE A 404 -6.62 22.89 -5.68
C ILE A 404 -5.93 21.87 -4.78
N TYR A 405 -4.85 21.28 -5.30
CA TYR A 405 -4.03 20.33 -4.57
C TYR A 405 -2.72 20.98 -4.17
N LYS A 406 -2.28 20.69 -2.95
CA LYS A 406 -0.97 21.10 -2.44
C LYS A 406 -0.34 19.94 -1.69
N ALA A 407 0.76 19.41 -2.22
CA ALA A 407 1.56 18.41 -1.53
C ALA A 407 2.93 18.98 -1.17
N MET A 408 3.32 18.79 0.09
CA MET A 408 4.67 19.03 0.57
C MET A 408 5.59 17.87 0.18
N GLU A 409 6.83 18.18 -0.12
CA GLU A 409 7.85 17.22 -0.54
C GLU A 409 7.96 16.05 0.47
N GLY A 410 7.92 14.80 -0.03
CA GLY A 410 8.08 13.60 0.79
C GLY A 410 6.81 13.02 1.45
N LYS A 411 5.61 13.60 1.24
CA LYS A 411 4.34 13.00 1.68
C LYS A 411 3.64 12.26 0.54
N ASN A 412 3.17 11.03 0.81
CA ASN A 412 2.29 10.30 -0.10
C ASN A 412 1.00 11.09 -0.29
N LEU A 413 0.65 11.35 -1.56
CA LEU A 413 -0.58 12.04 -1.92
C LEU A 413 -1.79 11.17 -1.61
N ASN A 414 -2.77 11.74 -0.93
CA ASN A 414 -4.08 11.14 -0.71
C ASN A 414 -5.17 12.20 -0.99
N LYS A 415 -6.32 11.75 -1.47
CA LYS A 415 -7.51 12.55 -1.75
C LYS A 415 -7.92 13.44 -0.57
N SER A 416 -7.62 13.03 0.66
CA SER A 416 -7.88 13.80 1.88
C SER A 416 -7.12 15.14 1.97
N LEU A 417 -6.12 15.38 1.13
CA LEU A 417 -5.32 16.62 1.07
C LEU A 417 -5.85 17.62 0.03
N ALA A 418 -6.97 17.32 -0.62
CA ALA A 418 -7.62 18.20 -1.58
C ALA A 418 -8.35 19.37 -0.90
N GLU A 419 -8.14 20.57 -1.42
CA GLU A 419 -8.92 21.76 -1.08
C GLU A 419 -9.80 22.15 -2.27
N TYR A 420 -11.10 22.33 -2.04
CA TYR A 420 -12.09 22.71 -3.03
C TYR A 420 -12.48 24.15 -2.81
N THR A 421 -12.06 25.05 -3.70
CA THR A 421 -12.42 26.46 -3.60
C THR A 421 -13.57 26.77 -4.53
N PHE A 422 -14.57 27.48 -4.01
CA PHE A 422 -15.61 28.11 -4.82
C PHE A 422 -15.72 29.59 -4.44
N VAL A 423 -16.16 30.39 -5.41
CA VAL A 423 -16.43 31.82 -5.20
C VAL A 423 -17.90 31.97 -4.84
N HIS A 424 -18.18 32.51 -3.66
CA HIS A 424 -19.55 32.69 -3.20
C HIS A 424 -20.25 33.77 -4.05
N PRO A 425 -21.41 33.47 -4.66
CA PRO A 425 -22.00 34.33 -5.70
C PRO A 425 -22.51 35.68 -5.19
N ALA A 426 -22.80 35.81 -3.89
CA ALA A 426 -23.37 37.04 -3.33
C ALA A 426 -22.32 38.08 -2.90
N ASN A 427 -21.11 37.66 -2.56
CA ASN A 427 -20.07 38.53 -1.98
C ASN A 427 -18.69 38.34 -2.61
N GLY A 428 -18.52 37.40 -3.54
CA GLY A 428 -17.26 37.15 -4.25
C GLY A 428 -16.16 36.53 -3.39
N GLU A 429 -16.48 36.09 -2.17
CA GLU A 429 -15.49 35.50 -1.26
C GLU A 429 -15.15 34.08 -1.67
N ASN A 430 -13.86 33.73 -1.57
CA ASN A 430 -13.40 32.36 -1.74
C ASN A 430 -13.72 31.56 -0.47
N VAL A 431 -14.49 30.49 -0.63
CA VAL A 431 -14.77 29.53 0.43
C VAL A 431 -14.13 28.21 0.05
N THR A 432 -13.38 27.63 1.00
CA THR A 432 -12.61 26.40 0.79
C THR A 432 -13.20 25.26 1.62
N PHE A 433 -13.41 24.11 0.98
CA PHE A 433 -13.79 22.85 1.62
C PHE A 433 -12.66 21.83 1.53
N ASN A 434 -12.47 21.02 2.56
CA ASN A 434 -11.68 19.79 2.39
C ASN A 434 -12.50 18.70 1.66
N TYR A 435 -11.85 17.62 1.24
CA TYR A 435 -12.50 16.52 0.51
C TYR A 435 -13.74 15.97 1.23
N ASP A 436 -13.67 15.72 2.53
CA ASP A 436 -14.80 15.16 3.29
C ASP A 436 -15.96 16.14 3.41
N GLN A 437 -15.68 17.42 3.63
CA GLN A 437 -16.67 18.49 3.64
C GLN A 437 -17.33 18.64 2.27
N MET A 438 -16.54 18.52 1.20
CA MET A 438 -17.04 18.58 -0.17
C MET A 438 -17.93 17.38 -0.50
N MET A 439 -17.53 16.18 -0.08
CA MET A 439 -18.34 14.96 -0.22
C MET A 439 -19.62 15.03 0.61
N GLN A 440 -19.59 15.62 1.80
CA GLN A 440 -20.80 15.87 2.59
C GLN A 440 -21.71 16.92 1.95
N PHE A 441 -21.14 17.99 1.37
CA PHE A 441 -21.88 18.98 0.60
C PHE A 441 -22.57 18.33 -0.60
N ALA A 442 -21.83 17.54 -1.38
CA ALA A 442 -22.36 16.77 -2.51
C ALA A 442 -23.43 15.75 -2.12
N LYS A 443 -23.34 15.16 -0.93
CA LYS A 443 -24.36 14.23 -0.41
C LYS A 443 -25.66 14.94 0.00
N ARG A 444 -25.57 16.20 0.45
CA ARG A 444 -26.72 17.04 0.84
C ARG A 444 -27.31 17.80 -0.34
N ALA A 445 -26.53 17.96 -1.41
CA ALA A 445 -26.98 18.45 -2.71
C ALA A 445 -27.81 17.36 -3.40
#